data_AF-A0AB34AFD6-F1
#
_entry.id   AF-A0AB34AFD6-F1
#
_cell.length_a   1.000
_cell.length_b   1.000
_cell.length_c   1.000
_cell.angle_alpha   90.00
_cell.angle_beta   90.00
_cell.angle_gamma   90.00
#
_symmetry.space_group_name_H-M   'P 1'
#
loop_
_entity.id
_entity.type
_entity.pdbx_description
1 polymer ?
#
loop_
_entity_poly.entity_id
_entity_poly.type
_entity_poly.pdbx_seq_one_letter_code
_entity_poly.pdbx_strand_id
1 'polypeptide(L)'
;MIKKAIKRPDEIEYIEFKGRENFEEVCEFIGRSEPLLTRIDGTEYLLMNHFNSSEKSVPVDPGTIFYKWNNFGNDENIYGPTSWDAISKNEFFKRFMECE
;
A
#
# COMPACT_ATOMS: atom_id res chain seq x y z
N MET A 1 7.10 0.49 9.90
CA MET A 1 6.64 1.74 10.54
C MET A 1 5.68 2.48 9.60
N ILE A 2 4.41 2.58 10.00
CA ILE A 2 3.35 3.30 9.27
C ILE A 2 3.60 4.82 9.40
N LYS A 3 3.46 5.54 8.30
CA LYS A 3 3.61 7.00 8.22
C LYS A 3 2.30 7.65 7.79
N LYS A 4 2.17 8.93 8.08
CA LYS A 4 1.02 9.76 7.67
C LYS A 4 1.46 10.80 6.65
N ALA A 5 0.68 10.96 5.59
CA ALA A 5 0.79 12.03 4.59
C ALA A 5 -0.52 12.81 4.58
N ILE A 6 -0.44 14.13 4.50
CA ILE A 6 -1.61 15.01 4.56
C ILE A 6 -1.72 15.72 3.21
N LYS A 7 -2.75 15.40 2.44
CA LYS A 7 -3.18 16.23 1.31
C LYS A 7 -4.65 16.56 1.52
N ARG A 8 -4.92 17.74 2.11
CA ARG A 8 -6.28 18.20 2.40
C ARG A 8 -7.17 18.04 1.14
N PRO A 9 -8.40 17.49 1.28
CA PRO A 9 -9.09 17.15 2.53
C PRO A 9 -8.73 15.77 3.14
N ASP A 10 -7.88 14.97 2.50
CA ASP A 10 -7.67 13.56 2.84
C ASP A 10 -6.40 13.33 3.68
N GLU A 11 -6.55 12.68 4.84
CA GLU A 11 -5.42 12.13 5.60
C GLU A 11 -5.14 10.72 5.09
N ILE A 12 -3.90 10.50 4.66
CA ILE A 12 -3.46 9.25 4.07
C ILE A 12 -2.47 8.59 5.01
N GLU A 13 -2.74 7.36 5.41
CA GLU A 13 -1.77 6.50 6.06
C GLU A 13 -1.05 5.69 4.99
N TYR A 14 0.26 5.51 5.11
CA TYR A 14 1.04 4.76 4.15
C TYR A 14 2.18 3.98 4.79
N ILE A 15 2.59 2.91 4.12
CA ILE A 15 3.74 2.09 4.48
C ILE A 15 4.52 1.74 3.22
N GLU A 16 5.84 1.92 3.27
CA GLU A 16 6.74 1.47 2.22
C GLU A 16 7.10 0.01 2.46
N PHE A 17 6.88 -0.86 1.48
CA PHE A 17 7.32 -2.24 1.54
C PHE A 17 8.84 -2.33 1.36
N LYS A 18 9.52 -3.02 2.27
CA LYS A 18 10.98 -3.16 2.31
C LYS A 18 11.43 -4.63 2.20
N GLY A 19 10.56 -5.52 1.72
CA GLY A 19 10.83 -6.95 1.73
C GLY A 19 10.53 -7.57 3.08
N ARG A 20 11.31 -8.59 3.45
CA ARG A 20 11.14 -9.36 4.70
C ARG A 20 11.19 -8.51 5.96
N GLU A 21 11.93 -7.39 5.96
CA GLU A 21 12.08 -6.48 7.11
C GLU A 21 10.72 -6.07 7.70
N ASN A 22 9.72 -5.82 6.86
CA ASN A 22 8.41 -5.32 7.29
C ASN A 22 7.23 -6.02 6.60
N PHE A 23 7.43 -7.25 6.14
CA PHE A 23 6.40 -8.03 5.45
C PHE A 23 5.14 -8.21 6.32
N GLU A 24 5.30 -8.60 7.58
CA GLU A 24 4.18 -8.81 8.51
C GLU A 24 3.39 -7.51 8.71
N GLU A 25 4.09 -6.39 8.92
CA GLU A 25 3.47 -5.07 9.06
C GLU A 25 2.69 -4.65 7.81
N VAL A 26 3.20 -4.95 6.61
CA VAL A 26 2.50 -4.64 5.34
C VAL A 26 1.23 -5.48 5.20
N CYS A 27 1.29 -6.78 5.51
CA CYS A 27 0.14 -7.68 5.48
C CYS A 27 -0.96 -7.25 6.47
N GLU A 28 -0.57 -6.90 7.71
CA GLU A 28 -1.48 -6.32 8.69
C GLU A 28 -2.05 -4.99 8.21
N PHE A 29 -1.20 -4.13 7.64
CA PHE A 29 -1.65 -2.85 7.10
C PHE A 29 -2.70 -3.04 6.02
N ILE A 30 -2.52 -3.89 5.02
CA ILE A 30 -3.53 -4.08 3.96
C ILE A 30 -4.68 -5.03 4.35
N GLY A 31 -4.61 -5.66 5.52
CA GLY A 31 -5.60 -6.63 5.99
C GLY A 31 -5.65 -7.91 5.14
N ARG A 32 -4.51 -8.33 4.57
CA ARG A 32 -4.41 -9.51 3.69
C ARG A 32 -3.25 -10.39 4.10
N SER A 33 -3.42 -11.70 3.86
CA SER A 33 -2.34 -12.68 3.98
C SER A 33 -1.87 -13.05 2.58
N GLU A 34 -0.76 -12.45 2.15
CA GLU A 34 -0.14 -12.71 0.85
C GLU A 34 1.24 -13.36 1.05
N PRO A 35 1.73 -14.19 0.13
CA PRO A 35 3.05 -14.79 0.26
C PRO A 35 4.18 -13.83 -0.12
N LEU A 36 5.26 -13.85 0.67
CA LEU A 36 6.56 -13.27 0.33
C LEU A 36 7.40 -14.32 -0.41
N LEU A 37 7.87 -13.99 -1.61
CA LEU A 37 8.67 -14.88 -2.45
C LEU A 37 10.03 -14.25 -2.78
N THR A 38 10.99 -15.08 -3.15
CA THR A 38 12.34 -14.67 -3.53
C THR A 38 12.65 -15.19 -4.93
N ARG A 39 13.10 -14.31 -5.83
CA ARG A 39 13.57 -14.66 -7.18
C ARG A 39 14.93 -15.36 -7.12
N ILE A 40 15.34 -15.96 -8.24
CA ILE A 40 16.65 -16.64 -8.38
C ILE A 40 17.82 -15.67 -8.14
N ASP A 41 17.65 -14.39 -8.47
CA ASP A 41 18.65 -13.34 -8.26
C ASP A 41 18.71 -12.84 -6.80
N GLY A 42 17.90 -13.40 -5.89
CA GLY A 42 17.83 -13.01 -4.49
C GLY A 42 16.86 -11.86 -4.20
N THR A 43 16.18 -11.31 -5.21
CA THR A 43 15.22 -10.22 -5.03
C THR A 43 13.93 -10.73 -4.39
N GLU A 44 13.55 -10.14 -3.26
CA GLU A 44 12.27 -10.42 -2.60
C GLU A 44 11.11 -9.65 -3.26
N TYR A 45 9.93 -10.23 -3.29
CA TYR A 45 8.70 -9.56 -3.71
C TYR A 45 7.47 -10.15 -3.01
N LEU A 46 6.46 -9.31 -2.81
CA LEU A 46 5.14 -9.72 -2.33
C LEU A 46 4.29 -10.16 -3.53
N LEU A 47 3.75 -11.38 -3.52
CA LEU A 47 2.86 -11.82 -4.59
C LEU A 47 1.42 -11.49 -4.23
N MET A 48 0.88 -10.45 -4.83
CA MET A 48 -0.48 -10.00 -4.57
C MET A 48 -1.49 -10.70 -5.46
N ASN A 49 -2.33 -11.55 -4.87
CA ASN A 49 -3.46 -12.15 -5.59
C ASN A 49 -4.57 -11.11 -5.79
N HIS A 50 -5.35 -11.20 -6.86
CA HIS A 50 -6.53 -10.33 -7.05
C HIS A 50 -6.28 -8.81 -6.85
N PHE A 51 -5.10 -8.32 -7.22
CA PHE A 51 -4.73 -6.92 -7.03
C PHE A 51 -5.49 -6.02 -8.01
N ASN A 52 -6.12 -4.94 -7.53
CA ASN A 52 -6.88 -3.97 -8.35
C ASN A 52 -7.87 -4.62 -9.34
N SER A 53 -8.62 -5.61 -8.86
CA SER A 53 -9.60 -6.38 -9.65
C SER A 53 -9.02 -7.20 -10.82
N SER A 54 -7.70 -7.30 -10.93
CA SER A 54 -7.04 -8.24 -11.84
C SER A 54 -7.19 -9.65 -11.31
N GLU A 55 -7.68 -10.61 -12.10
CA GLU A 55 -7.65 -12.03 -11.72
C GLU A 55 -6.22 -12.61 -11.62
N LYS A 56 -5.22 -11.88 -12.12
CA LYS A 56 -3.82 -12.31 -12.10
C LYS A 56 -3.13 -11.85 -10.83
N SER A 57 -2.29 -12.73 -10.28
CA SER A 57 -1.34 -12.38 -9.24
C SER A 57 -0.28 -11.42 -9.79
N VAL A 58 0.03 -10.36 -9.03
CA VAL A 58 0.97 -9.31 -9.41
C VAL A 58 2.15 -9.32 -8.43
N PRO A 59 3.41 -9.40 -8.92
CA PRO A 59 4.56 -9.21 -8.05
C PRO A 59 4.69 -7.74 -7.65
N VAL A 60 4.85 -7.49 -6.36
CA VAL A 60 5.09 -6.16 -5.79
C VAL A 60 6.48 -6.15 -5.17
N ASP A 61 7.38 -5.38 -5.75
CA ASP A 61 8.76 -5.28 -5.32
C ASP A 61 8.94 -4.26 -4.16
N PRO A 62 9.99 -4.40 -3.33
CA PRO A 62 10.39 -3.40 -2.33
C PRO A 62 10.49 -1.99 -2.92
N GLY A 63 10.12 -0.99 -2.13
CA GLY A 63 9.98 0.41 -2.55
C GLY A 63 8.56 0.76 -3.01
N THR A 64 7.64 -0.20 -3.11
CA THR A 64 6.22 0.08 -3.34
C THR A 64 5.59 0.68 -2.08
N ILE A 65 4.74 1.70 -2.25
CA ILE A 65 3.98 2.32 -1.17
C ILE A 65 2.57 1.75 -1.17
N PHE A 66 2.19 1.13 -0.06
CA PHE A 66 0.80 0.82 0.26
C PHE A 66 0.21 1.99 1.03
N TYR A 67 -1.00 2.41 0.68
CA TYR A 67 -1.64 3.54 1.36
C TYR A 67 -3.15 3.36 1.49
N LYS A 68 -3.68 4.00 2.53
CA LYS A 68 -5.10 4.03 2.89
C LYS A 68 -5.54 5.46 3.03
N TRP A 69 -6.74 5.76 2.55
CA TRP A 69 -7.44 6.99 2.83
C TRP A 69 -8.31 6.77 4.06
N ASN A 70 -8.12 7.61 5.07
CA ASN A 70 -8.94 7.55 6.27
C ASN A 70 -10.14 8.46 6.04
N ASN A 71 -11.34 7.87 5.88
CA ASN A 71 -12.57 8.65 5.75
C ASN A 71 -12.97 9.34 7.09
N PHE A 72 -12.10 9.44 8.10
CA PHE A 72 -12.35 10.07 9.40
C PHE A 72 -13.62 9.58 10.12
N GLY A 73 -14.01 8.32 9.95
CA GLY A 73 -15.26 7.81 10.51
C GLY A 73 -16.52 8.40 9.85
N ASN A 74 -16.39 9.03 8.67
CA ASN A 74 -17.52 9.34 7.83
C ASN A 74 -18.18 8.05 7.32
N ASP A 75 -19.50 8.15 7.13
CA ASP A 75 -20.36 7.03 6.74
C ASP A 75 -19.81 6.30 5.50
N GLU A 76 -19.47 5.02 5.65
CA GLU A 76 -18.98 4.16 4.56
C GLU A 76 -20.00 4.06 3.42
N ASN A 77 -21.30 4.34 3.67
CA ASN A 77 -22.33 4.40 2.64
C ASN A 77 -22.22 5.64 1.74
N ILE A 78 -21.55 6.71 2.20
CA ILE A 78 -21.39 7.97 1.46
C ILE A 78 -20.00 8.04 0.80
N TYR A 79 -18.96 7.59 1.52
CA TYR A 79 -17.57 7.74 1.10
C TYR A 79 -16.88 6.43 0.71
N GLY A 80 -17.61 5.31 0.75
CA GLY A 80 -17.11 3.97 0.48
C GLY A 80 -16.37 3.34 1.67
N PRO A 81 -16.16 2.02 1.64
CA PRO A 81 -15.39 1.32 2.66
C PRO A 81 -13.94 1.80 2.67
N THR A 82 -13.33 1.81 3.87
CA THR A 82 -11.89 2.09 4.00
C THR A 82 -11.12 1.14 3.10
N SER A 83 -10.56 1.69 2.03
CA SER A 83 -9.86 0.94 0.99
C SER A 83 -8.39 1.31 0.99
N TRP A 84 -7.57 0.40 0.50
CA TRP A 84 -6.14 0.61 0.33
C TRP A 84 -5.77 0.40 -1.14
N ASP A 85 -4.68 1.02 -1.59
CA ASP A 85 -4.10 0.80 -2.92
C ASP A 85 -2.56 0.84 -2.81
N ALA A 86 -1.87 0.49 -3.89
CA ALA A 86 -0.42 0.47 -3.94
C ALA A 86 0.11 1.12 -5.22
N ILE A 87 1.13 1.98 -5.06
CA ILE A 87 1.77 2.69 -6.16
C ILE A 87 3.27 2.81 -5.92
N SER A 88 4.02 3.17 -6.97
CA SER A 88 5.45 3.46 -6.81
C SER A 88 5.69 4.63 -5.86
N LYS A 89 6.79 4.58 -5.11
CA LYS A 89 7.21 5.66 -4.19
C LYS A 89 7.22 7.04 -4.82
N ASN A 90 7.82 7.16 -6.00
CA ASN A 90 7.91 8.43 -6.71
C ASN A 90 6.52 8.98 -7.08
N GLU A 91 5.61 8.10 -7.52
CA GLU A 91 4.24 8.50 -7.84
C GLU A 91 3.46 8.89 -6.57
N PHE A 92 3.64 8.16 -5.47
CA PHE A 92 3.02 8.49 -4.19
C PHE A 92 3.39 9.89 -3.71
N PHE A 93 4.69 10.21 -3.68
CA PHE A 93 5.14 11.53 -3.24
C PHE A 93 4.71 12.65 -4.17
N LYS A 94 4.66 12.43 -5.49
CA LYS A 94 4.05 13.39 -6.42
C LYS A 94 2.57 13.64 -6.11
N ARG A 95 1.79 12.58 -5.91
CA ARG A 95 0.33 12.71 -5.73
C ARG A 95 -0.05 13.31 -4.40
N PHE A 96 0.58 12.87 -3.31
CA PHE A 96 0.09 13.14 -1.95
C PHE A 96 1.03 14.02 -1.13
N MET A 97 2.18 14.39 -1.68
CA MET A 97 3.19 15.20 -0.99
C MET A 97 3.74 16.35 -1.86
N GLU A 98 3.12 16.71 -2.99
CA GLU A 98 3.42 17.97 -3.72
C GLU A 98 3.12 19.18 -2.82
N CYS A 99 3.98 20.16 -2.60
CA CYS A 99 5.43 20.39 -2.78
C CYS A 99 5.81 21.45 -1.72
N GLU A 100 7.04 21.45 -1.19
CA GLU A 100 7.61 22.74 -0.71
C GLU A 100 7.89 23.66 -1.90
#